data_AF-L2GWE4-F1
#
_entry.id   AF-L2GWE4-F1
#
_cell.length_a   1.000
_cell.length_b   1.000
_cell.length_c   1.000
_cell.angle_alpha   90.00
_cell.angle_beta   90.00
_cell.angle_gamma   90.00
#
_symmetry.space_group_name_H-M   'P 1'
#
loop_
_entity.id
_entity.type
_entity.pdbx_description
1 polymer ?
#
loop_
_entity_poly.entity_id
_entity_poly.type
_entity_poly.pdbx_seq_one_letter_code
_entity_poly.pdbx_strand_id
1 'polypeptide(L)'
;MRPKKSKKVRKALQKLQRSFSFRKPFQLLFDDALMAHLDKVKFPITVINNTFDYPKLFTSRCLYRKYHSMDNKNAVEKEENSANDHQTDENGEHECDSMANNSSDTAGTLNINDGVTRGNANLTNNQKHAASKTKDRFVKHIEIRNCLHKGDVDPTECMKRFVRKSNAKHYLLGCVSNSSKYKDLKNVPLVIFRRNGTLLLDTDNFGRKSNSEE
;
A
#
# COMPACT_ATOMS: atom_id res chain seq x y z
N MET A 1 0.66 -25.89 -18.44
CA MET A 1 1.84 -26.25 -17.62
C MET A 1 1.97 -25.27 -16.44
N ARG A 2 2.06 -25.74 -15.19
CA ARG A 2 2.05 -24.83 -14.02
C ARG A 2 3.44 -24.19 -13.79
N PRO A 3 3.55 -22.88 -13.48
CA PRO A 3 4.85 -22.22 -13.30
C PRO A 3 5.69 -22.87 -12.18
N LYS A 4 6.97 -23.13 -12.46
CA LYS A 4 7.91 -23.82 -11.55
C LYS A 4 7.96 -23.23 -10.13
N LYS A 5 7.85 -21.90 -9.99
CA LYS A 5 7.89 -21.20 -8.68
C LYS A 5 6.67 -21.51 -7.81
N SER A 6 5.48 -21.60 -8.39
CA SER A 6 4.26 -21.99 -7.67
C SER A 6 4.32 -23.43 -7.14
N LYS A 7 5.09 -24.32 -7.80
CA LYS A 7 5.33 -25.69 -7.34
C LYS A 7 6.17 -25.71 -6.06
N LYS A 8 7.17 -24.82 -5.94
CA LYS A 8 8.00 -24.70 -4.73
C LYS A 8 7.17 -24.23 -3.53
N VAL A 9 6.41 -23.14 -3.69
CA VAL A 9 5.53 -22.62 -2.63
C VAL A 9 4.54 -23.68 -2.17
N ARG A 10 3.90 -24.39 -3.10
CA ARG A 10 2.99 -25.49 -2.75
C ARG A 10 3.66 -26.60 -1.96
N LYS A 11 4.85 -27.05 -2.38
CA LYS A 11 5.59 -28.10 -1.65
C LYS A 11 5.93 -27.64 -0.23
N ALA A 12 6.34 -26.39 -0.07
CA ALA A 12 6.61 -25.80 1.25
C ALA A 12 5.32 -25.74 2.10
N LEU A 13 4.19 -25.29 1.55
CA LEU A 13 2.90 -25.31 2.25
C LEU A 13 2.49 -26.73 2.67
N GLN A 14 2.64 -27.73 1.79
CA GLN A 14 2.35 -29.13 2.12
C GLN A 14 3.23 -29.63 3.26
N LYS A 15 4.52 -29.27 3.28
CA LYS A 15 5.44 -29.60 4.38
C LYS A 15 4.97 -28.96 5.71
N LEU A 16 4.58 -27.69 5.67
CA LEU A 16 4.05 -26.97 6.83
C LEU A 16 2.79 -27.63 7.39
N GLN A 17 1.87 -28.05 6.53
CA GLN A 17 0.65 -28.73 6.94
C GLN A 17 0.92 -30.10 7.58
N ARG A 18 1.80 -30.90 6.96
CA ARG A 18 2.09 -32.27 7.42
C ARG A 18 2.92 -32.32 8.69
N SER A 19 3.91 -31.44 8.83
CA SER A 19 4.93 -31.55 9.88
C SER A 19 4.69 -30.61 11.06
N PHE A 20 3.91 -29.54 10.85
CA PHE A 20 3.84 -28.42 11.78
C PHE A 20 2.42 -27.92 12.02
N SER A 21 1.42 -28.76 11.73
CA SER A 21 0.02 -28.51 12.08
C SER A 21 -0.59 -27.23 11.49
N PHE A 22 0.03 -26.62 10.47
CA PHE A 22 -0.60 -25.53 9.73
C PHE A 22 -1.87 -26.06 9.05
N ARG A 23 -2.97 -25.32 9.19
CA ARG A 23 -4.27 -25.69 8.59
C ARG A 23 -4.79 -24.55 7.72
N LYS A 24 -5.62 -24.92 6.75
CA LYS A 24 -6.39 -23.95 5.97
C LYS A 24 -7.57 -23.44 6.82
N PRO A 25 -8.02 -22.20 6.59
CA PRO A 25 -7.36 -21.17 5.77
C PRO A 25 -6.06 -20.71 6.43
N PHE A 26 -4.99 -20.56 5.64
CA PHE A 26 -3.72 -20.08 6.19
C PHE A 26 -3.88 -18.66 6.72
N GLN A 27 -3.08 -18.30 7.73
CA GLN A 27 -3.17 -17.01 8.40
C GLN A 27 -1.94 -16.17 8.06
N LEU A 28 -2.09 -15.17 7.20
CA LEU A 28 -0.99 -14.28 6.80
C LEU A 28 -1.03 -13.02 7.67
N LEU A 29 0.11 -12.66 8.26
CA LEU A 29 0.26 -11.48 9.11
C LEU A 29 1.14 -10.44 8.41
N PHE A 30 0.65 -9.20 8.29
CA PHE A 30 1.31 -8.12 7.56
C PHE A 30 1.75 -6.98 8.48
N ASP A 31 2.93 -6.42 8.18
CA ASP A 31 3.44 -5.20 8.81
C ASP A 31 3.05 -3.93 8.04
N ASP A 32 3.31 -2.78 8.66
CA ASP A 32 3.03 -1.44 8.11
C ASP A 32 3.73 -1.22 6.76
N ALA A 33 5.01 -1.58 6.68
CA ALA A 33 5.81 -1.42 5.47
C ALA A 33 5.30 -2.29 4.30
N LEU A 34 4.88 -3.52 4.55
CA LEU A 34 4.29 -4.39 3.53
C LEU A 34 2.94 -3.84 3.07
N MET A 35 2.07 -3.39 3.98
CA MET A 35 0.78 -2.81 3.60
C MET A 35 0.98 -1.62 2.66
N ALA A 36 1.85 -0.67 3.03
CA ALA A 36 2.20 0.46 2.18
C ALA A 36 2.76 0.03 0.81
N HIS A 37 3.58 -1.03 0.79
CA HIS A 37 4.11 -1.57 -0.45
C HIS A 37 3.02 -2.14 -1.37
N LEU A 38 2.11 -2.95 -0.82
CA LEU A 38 1.06 -3.62 -1.59
C LEU A 38 0.07 -2.62 -2.17
N ASP A 39 -0.27 -1.56 -1.44
CA ASP A 39 -1.08 -0.46 -1.98
C ASP A 39 -0.36 0.31 -3.07
N LYS A 40 0.92 0.64 -2.85
CA LYS A 40 1.73 1.39 -3.83
C LYS A 40 1.82 0.66 -5.17
N VAL A 41 2.00 -0.67 -5.15
CA VAL A 41 2.10 -1.49 -6.36
C VAL A 41 0.76 -2.01 -6.87
N LYS A 42 -0.36 -1.63 -6.23
CA LYS A 42 -1.71 -2.16 -6.51
C LYS A 42 -1.71 -3.69 -6.60
N PHE A 43 -1.12 -4.34 -5.60
CA PHE A 43 -0.89 -5.78 -5.63
C PHE A 43 -2.22 -6.54 -5.75
N PRO A 44 -2.38 -7.42 -6.75
CA PRO A 44 -3.62 -8.14 -6.96
C PRO A 44 -3.85 -9.18 -5.85
N ILE A 45 -4.93 -8.99 -5.08
CA ILE A 45 -5.35 -9.93 -4.02
C ILE A 45 -5.55 -11.36 -4.55
N THR A 46 -5.95 -11.50 -5.82
CA THR A 46 -6.12 -12.79 -6.49
C THR A 46 -4.84 -13.63 -6.51
N VAL A 47 -3.67 -13.01 -6.57
CA VAL A 47 -2.38 -13.74 -6.52
C VAL A 47 -2.18 -14.38 -5.16
N ILE A 48 -2.55 -13.70 -4.07
CA ILE A 48 -2.48 -14.25 -2.71
C ILE A 48 -3.49 -15.37 -2.56
N ASN A 49 -4.74 -15.14 -2.96
CA ASN A 49 -5.82 -16.12 -2.86
C ASN A 49 -5.49 -17.41 -3.63
N ASN A 50 -4.98 -17.31 -4.86
CA ASN A 50 -4.61 -18.47 -5.67
C ASN A 50 -3.35 -19.19 -5.16
N THR A 51 -2.45 -18.47 -4.48
CA THR A 51 -1.20 -19.05 -3.95
C THR A 51 -1.43 -19.80 -2.64
N PHE A 52 -2.25 -19.24 -1.76
CA PHE A 52 -2.49 -19.75 -0.40
C PHE A 52 -3.88 -20.32 -0.19
N ASP A 53 -4.68 -20.48 -1.26
CA ASP A 53 -6.03 -21.03 -1.20
C ASP A 53 -6.94 -20.24 -0.24
N TYR A 54 -7.15 -18.96 -0.58
CA TYR A 54 -7.99 -18.00 0.16
C TYR A 54 -7.62 -17.88 1.65
N PRO A 55 -6.42 -17.36 1.96
CA PRO A 55 -5.99 -17.20 3.33
C PRO A 55 -6.76 -16.10 4.07
N LYS A 56 -6.73 -16.15 5.40
CA LYS A 56 -7.09 -15.03 6.26
C LYS A 56 -5.92 -14.06 6.35
N LEU A 57 -6.16 -12.79 6.08
CA LEU A 57 -5.14 -11.74 6.15
C LEU A 57 -5.33 -10.96 7.44
N PHE A 58 -4.24 -10.74 8.17
CA PHE A 58 -4.25 -10.05 9.44
C PHE A 58 -3.20 -8.95 9.49
N THR A 59 -3.48 -7.93 10.29
CA THR A 59 -2.47 -7.01 10.81
C THR A 59 -2.80 -6.66 12.25
N SER A 60 -1.84 -6.11 12.99
CA SER A 60 -2.13 -5.60 14.32
C SER A 60 -2.71 -4.19 14.26
N ARG A 61 -3.51 -3.81 15.27
CA ARG A 61 -4.07 -2.46 15.42
C ARG A 61 -2.97 -1.40 15.49
N CYS A 62 -1.84 -1.72 16.13
CA CYS A 62 -0.66 -0.86 16.24
C CYS A 62 -0.11 -0.49 14.85
N LEU A 63 0.09 -1.51 14.01
CA LEU A 63 0.69 -1.37 12.67
C LEU A 63 -0.27 -0.72 11.69
N TYR A 64 -1.56 -1.07 11.79
CA TYR A 64 -2.61 -0.46 11.01
C TYR A 64 -2.68 1.06 11.25
N ARG A 65 -2.65 1.50 12.51
CA ARG A 65 -2.62 2.93 12.86
C ARG A 65 -1.39 3.63 12.28
N LYS A 66 -0.22 2.98 12.38
CA LYS A 66 1.04 3.51 11.86
C LYS A 66 0.99 3.69 10.34
N TYR A 67 0.50 2.68 9.62
CA TYR A 67 0.28 2.75 8.17
C TYR A 67 -0.60 3.95 7.77
N HIS A 68 -1.75 4.15 8.42
CA HIS A 68 -2.63 5.30 8.14
C HIS A 68 -2.00 6.66 8.50
N SER A 69 -1.16 6.69 9.52
CA SER A 69 -0.44 7.90 9.90
C SER A 69 0.58 8.30 8.84
N MET A 70 1.16 7.34 8.12
CA MET A 70 2.08 7.60 7.00
C MET A 70 1.34 8.08 5.74
N ASP A 71 0.16 7.52 5.46
CA ASP A 71 -0.67 7.95 4.33
C ASP A 71 -1.03 9.44 4.42
N ASN A 72 -1.38 9.92 5.61
CA ASN A 72 -1.72 11.33 5.83
C ASN A 72 -0.50 12.26 5.72
N LYS A 73 0.65 11.87 6.25
CA LYS A 73 1.89 12.67 6.11
C LYS A 73 2.32 12.82 4.65
N ASN A 74 2.28 11.72 3.90
CA ASN A 74 2.59 11.72 2.47
C ASN A 74 1.60 12.53 1.61
N ALA A 75 0.39 12.79 2.12
CA ALA A 75 -0.58 13.65 1.44
C ALA A 75 -0.26 15.13 1.65
N VAL A 76 0.05 15.52 2.90
CA VAL A 76 0.41 16.90 3.26
C VAL A 76 1.68 17.36 2.54
N GLU A 77 2.73 16.52 2.50
CA GLU A 77 3.99 16.85 1.82
C GLU A 77 3.86 16.97 0.29
N LYS A 78 2.80 16.42 -0.32
CA LYS A 78 2.55 16.56 -1.77
C LYS A 78 1.85 17.86 -2.13
N GLU A 79 1.03 18.40 -1.22
CA GLU A 79 0.32 19.65 -1.45
C GLU A 79 1.28 20.85 -1.30
N GLU A 80 2.21 20.82 -0.35
CA GLU A 80 3.22 21.87 -0.17
C GLU A 80 4.24 21.94 -1.32
N ASN A 81 4.60 20.81 -1.92
CA ASN A 81 5.52 20.78 -3.08
C ASN A 81 4.86 21.12 -4.42
N SER A 82 3.52 21.19 -4.50
CA SER A 82 2.81 21.58 -5.73
C SER A 82 2.50 23.07 -5.80
N ALA A 83 2.81 23.84 -4.75
CA ALA A 83 2.51 25.27 -4.64
C ALA A 83 3.71 26.19 -4.95
N ASN A 84 4.89 25.63 -5.27
CA ASN A 84 6.13 26.40 -5.49
C ASN A 84 6.63 26.44 -6.95
N ASP A 85 5.79 26.08 -7.93
CA ASP A 85 6.18 26.13 -9.35
C ASP A 85 5.42 27.25 -10.08
N HIS A 86 5.59 28.49 -9.63
CA HIS A 86 5.18 29.68 -10.37
C HIS A 86 5.96 30.93 -9.94
N GLN A 87 7.14 31.14 -10.56
CA GLN A 87 7.66 32.44 -11.02
C GLN A 87 9.14 32.33 -11.38
N THR A 88 9.47 32.53 -12.66
CA THR A 88 10.41 33.56 -13.14
C THR A 88 10.30 33.65 -14.66
N ASP A 89 9.67 34.71 -15.15
CA ASP A 89 9.86 35.22 -16.51
C ASP A 89 10.98 36.28 -16.52
N GLU A 90 11.53 36.49 -17.71
CA GLU A 90 12.29 37.66 -18.22
C GLU A 90 13.81 37.73 -17.99
N ASN A 91 14.58 37.44 -19.06
CA ASN A 91 15.28 38.45 -19.89
C ASN A 91 16.32 37.81 -20.83
N GLY A 92 16.30 38.17 -22.12
CA GLY A 92 17.31 37.75 -23.09
C GLY A 92 16.92 38.03 -24.55
N GLU A 93 17.16 39.26 -24.99
CA GLU A 93 16.97 39.82 -26.33
C GLU A 93 17.85 39.14 -27.40
N HIS A 94 17.33 38.97 -28.64
CA HIS A 94 18.05 39.37 -29.87
C HIS A 94 17.20 39.29 -31.16
N GLU A 95 17.42 40.30 -32.00
CA GLU A 95 16.77 40.64 -33.28
C GLU A 95 17.06 39.66 -34.44
N CYS A 96 16.16 39.55 -35.43
CA CYS A 96 16.30 40.25 -36.73
C CYS A 96 15.24 39.81 -37.79
N ASP A 97 14.60 40.82 -38.38
CA ASP A 97 14.19 40.97 -39.80
C ASP A 97 13.39 39.87 -40.54
N SER A 98 12.14 40.19 -40.94
CA SER A 98 11.82 40.87 -42.21
C SER A 98 10.40 40.60 -42.76
N MET A 99 9.71 41.72 -43.03
CA MET A 99 8.84 42.06 -44.18
C MET A 99 7.50 41.36 -44.50
N ALA A 100 6.50 42.25 -44.69
CA ALA A 100 5.38 42.24 -45.66
C ALA A 100 4.20 41.26 -45.39
N ASN A 101 2.92 41.59 -45.56
CA ASN A 101 2.21 42.75 -46.12
C ASN A 101 0.69 42.57 -45.84
N ASN A 102 -0.05 43.68 -45.77
CA ASN A 102 -1.48 43.88 -46.14
C ASN A 102 -2.56 43.06 -45.40
N SER A 103 -3.80 43.49 -45.19
CA SER A 103 -4.58 44.74 -45.31
C SER A 103 -6.01 44.34 -44.90
N SER A 104 -6.75 45.25 -44.27
CA SER A 104 -8.23 45.39 -44.29
C SER A 104 -9.05 44.19 -43.72
N ASP A 105 -10.20 44.30 -43.06
CA ASP A 105 -11.27 45.28 -43.09
C ASP A 105 -12.08 45.29 -41.78
N THR A 106 -12.65 46.48 -41.59
CA THR A 106 -13.76 47.01 -40.77
C THR A 106 -14.84 46.14 -40.09
N ALA A 107 -15.32 46.73 -38.98
CA ALA A 107 -16.72 46.87 -38.50
C ALA A 107 -17.36 45.78 -37.61
N GLY A 108 -17.97 46.24 -36.49
CA GLY A 108 -19.11 45.56 -35.86
C GLY A 108 -19.25 45.63 -34.33
N THR A 109 -19.63 46.79 -33.80
CA THR A 109 -20.64 47.06 -32.73
C THR A 109 -21.40 45.83 -32.15
N LEU A 110 -21.74 45.62 -30.86
CA LEU A 110 -22.43 46.45 -29.85
C LEU A 110 -22.36 45.76 -28.46
N ASN A 111 -22.19 46.56 -27.41
CA ASN A 111 -22.62 46.29 -26.03
C ASN A 111 -24.12 46.61 -25.90
N ILE A 112 -24.93 45.78 -25.23
CA ILE A 112 -26.09 46.21 -24.41
C ILE A 112 -26.32 45.21 -23.26
N ASN A 113 -26.40 45.77 -22.03
CA ASN A 113 -26.86 45.15 -20.79
C ASN A 113 -28.41 45.14 -20.71
N ASP A 114 -28.96 44.24 -19.90
CA ASP A 114 -30.01 44.48 -18.89
C ASP A 114 -31.02 43.34 -18.79
N GLY A 115 -31.39 42.97 -17.56
CA GLY A 115 -32.56 42.13 -17.34
C GLY A 115 -32.57 41.31 -16.05
N VAL A 116 -32.67 41.99 -14.91
CA VAL A 116 -33.02 41.42 -13.60
C VAL A 116 -34.35 40.66 -13.65
N THR A 117 -34.42 39.45 -13.10
CA THR A 117 -35.59 39.02 -12.30
C THR A 117 -35.25 37.90 -11.33
N ARG A 118 -35.80 38.07 -10.13
CA ARG A 118 -35.63 37.28 -8.91
C ARG A 118 -36.28 35.90 -9.06
N GLY A 119 -35.52 34.85 -8.72
CA GLY A 119 -36.02 33.49 -8.54
C GLY A 119 -35.21 32.80 -7.45
N ASN A 120 -35.76 32.81 -6.24
CA ASN A 120 -35.17 32.28 -5.02
C ASN A 120 -35.26 30.74 -5.04
N ALA A 121 -34.14 30.05 -5.19
CA ALA A 121 -34.06 28.61 -4.96
C ALA A 121 -32.71 28.27 -4.31
N ASN A 122 -32.72 28.34 -2.98
CA ASN A 122 -31.73 27.74 -2.11
C ASN A 122 -31.65 26.23 -2.41
N LEU A 123 -30.55 25.80 -3.03
CA LEU A 123 -29.96 24.45 -3.06
C LEU A 123 -28.68 24.62 -3.87
N THR A 124 -27.50 24.67 -3.25
CA THR A 124 -26.54 23.55 -3.34
C THR A 124 -25.31 23.82 -2.43
N ASN A 125 -25.51 23.82 -1.11
CA ASN A 125 -24.40 23.56 -0.19
C ASN A 125 -24.25 22.05 0.01
N ASN A 126 -23.59 21.37 -0.94
CA ASN A 126 -22.96 20.06 -0.71
C ASN A 126 -22.08 19.58 -1.88
N GLN A 127 -21.28 20.48 -2.46
CA GLN A 127 -20.20 20.09 -3.36
C GLN A 127 -18.95 20.87 -3.01
N LYS A 128 -18.15 20.32 -2.08
CA LYS A 128 -16.68 20.42 -2.00
C LYS A 128 -16.20 19.79 -0.69
N HIS A 129 -16.21 18.45 -0.67
CA HIS A 129 -15.16 17.57 -0.12
C HIS A 129 -15.42 16.15 -0.63
N ALA A 130 -15.58 16.03 -1.95
CA ALA A 130 -15.54 14.77 -2.67
C ALA A 130 -14.22 14.73 -3.46
N ALA A 131 -13.12 14.47 -2.76
CA ALA A 131 -11.84 14.16 -3.39
C ALA A 131 -11.26 12.88 -2.76
N SER A 132 -11.22 11.82 -3.58
CA SER A 132 -10.67 10.48 -3.34
C SER A 132 -11.59 9.37 -2.80
N LYS A 133 -12.80 9.22 -3.38
CA LYS A 133 -13.32 7.87 -3.70
C LYS A 133 -12.75 7.57 -5.10
N THR A 134 -11.90 6.58 -5.38
CA THR A 134 -11.92 5.19 -4.94
C THR A 134 -10.53 4.59 -5.21
N LYS A 135 -9.64 4.56 -4.21
CA LYS A 135 -8.51 3.62 -4.23
C LYS A 135 -8.97 2.36 -3.52
N ASP A 136 -9.06 1.27 -4.25
CA ASP A 136 -9.11 -0.08 -3.69
C ASP A 136 -7.83 -0.32 -2.89
N ARG A 137 -7.81 0.19 -1.65
CA ARG A 137 -6.71 -0.04 -0.73
C ARG A 137 -6.72 -1.53 -0.44
N PHE A 138 -5.62 -2.22 -0.74
CA PHE A 138 -5.38 -3.62 -0.44
C PHE A 138 -5.74 -3.94 1.03
N VAL A 139 -5.53 -2.96 1.92
CA VAL A 139 -5.83 -3.04 3.35
C VAL A 139 -7.30 -3.36 3.66
N LYS A 140 -8.26 -3.10 2.76
CA LYS A 140 -9.68 -3.47 2.95
C LYS A 140 -9.88 -4.98 3.09
N HIS A 141 -8.93 -5.78 2.61
CA HIS A 141 -8.96 -7.24 2.69
C HIS A 141 -8.32 -7.78 3.99
N ILE A 142 -7.79 -6.90 4.85
CA ILE A 142 -7.02 -7.28 6.04
C ILE A 142 -7.89 -7.13 7.29
N GLU A 143 -7.98 -8.20 8.09
CA GLU A 143 -8.60 -8.18 9.40
C GLU A 143 -7.66 -7.57 10.44
N ILE A 144 -8.15 -6.60 11.20
CA ILE A 144 -7.36 -5.90 12.23
C ILE A 144 -7.51 -6.63 13.56
N ARG A 145 -6.38 -6.95 14.21
CA ARG A 145 -6.34 -7.62 15.52
C ARG A 145 -5.67 -6.75 16.57
N ASN A 146 -6.17 -6.80 17.80
CA ASN A 146 -5.55 -6.08 18.91
C ASN A 146 -4.21 -6.74 19.29
N CYS A 147 -3.21 -5.89 19.52
CA CYS A 147 -1.93 -6.27 20.10
C CYS A 147 -2.00 -6.25 21.63
N LEU A 148 -1.09 -6.97 22.30
CA LEU A 148 -1.08 -7.13 23.76
C LEU A 148 -0.16 -6.14 24.49
N HIS A 149 0.52 -5.25 23.77
CA HIS A 149 1.37 -4.23 24.37
C HIS A 149 0.60 -2.92 24.57
N LYS A 150 1.04 -2.14 25.56
CA LYS A 150 0.57 -0.77 25.80
C LYS A 150 1.51 0.22 25.12
N GLY A 151 0.96 1.33 24.62
CA GLY A 151 1.73 2.40 23.99
C GLY A 151 2.27 2.05 22.60
N ASP A 152 3.08 2.98 22.09
CA ASP A 152 3.74 2.88 20.79
C ASP A 152 5.01 2.03 20.93
N VAL A 153 5.11 1.01 20.08
CA VAL A 153 6.28 0.11 20.03
C VAL A 153 6.74 0.00 18.58
N ASP A 154 8.02 -0.35 18.40
CA ASP A 154 8.55 -0.63 17.07
C ASP A 154 7.73 -1.72 16.36
N PRO A 155 7.47 -1.63 15.03
CA PRO A 155 6.74 -2.65 14.30
C PRO A 155 7.28 -4.06 14.48
N THR A 156 8.60 -4.21 14.50
CA THR A 156 9.26 -5.52 14.66
C THR A 156 8.93 -6.10 16.03
N GLU A 157 8.94 -5.27 17.06
CA GLU A 157 8.59 -5.67 18.42
C GLU A 157 7.09 -5.96 18.57
N CYS A 158 6.21 -5.16 17.95
CA CYS A 158 4.77 -5.43 17.87
C CYS A 158 4.52 -6.84 17.29
N MET A 159 5.20 -7.17 16.18
CA MET A 159 5.08 -8.47 15.51
C MET A 159 5.65 -9.62 16.34
N LYS A 160 6.81 -9.42 16.98
CA LYS A 160 7.42 -10.40 17.91
C LYS A 160 6.46 -10.74 19.05
N ARG A 161 5.84 -9.73 19.68
CA ARG A 161 4.84 -9.93 20.73
C ARG A 161 3.55 -10.54 20.21
N PHE A 162 3.12 -10.18 19.00
CA PHE A 162 1.88 -10.67 18.39
C PHE A 162 1.95 -12.17 18.06
N VAL A 163 3.02 -12.60 17.39
CA VAL A 163 3.20 -14.00 16.99
C VAL A 163 3.58 -14.89 18.18
N ARG A 164 4.28 -14.31 19.17
CA ARG A 164 4.85 -15.01 20.35
C ARG A 164 5.96 -15.99 19.94
N LYS A 165 6.72 -16.47 20.93
CA LYS A 165 7.92 -17.31 20.71
C LYS A 165 7.65 -18.63 19.97
N SER A 166 6.48 -19.24 20.16
CA SER A 166 6.16 -20.57 19.61
C SER A 166 5.35 -20.54 18.31
N ASN A 167 4.87 -19.38 17.86
CA ASN A 167 3.91 -19.26 16.78
C ASN A 167 2.72 -20.24 16.93
N ALA A 168 2.15 -20.33 18.13
CA ALA A 168 1.06 -21.29 18.43
C ALA A 168 -0.18 -21.13 17.53
N LYS A 169 -0.37 -19.94 16.95
CA LYS A 169 -1.47 -19.66 16.02
C LYS A 169 -1.13 -19.93 14.56
N HIS A 170 0.08 -20.41 14.26
CA HIS A 170 0.53 -20.81 12.92
C HIS A 170 0.39 -19.69 11.88
N TYR A 171 0.88 -18.49 12.22
CA TYR A 171 0.96 -17.37 11.29
C TYR A 171 2.08 -17.59 10.26
N LEU A 172 1.81 -17.15 9.04
CA LEU A 172 2.79 -16.89 7.98
C LEU A 172 3.06 -15.38 7.96
N LEU A 173 4.31 -14.96 8.06
CA LEU A 173 4.66 -13.54 8.15
C LEU A 173 4.98 -12.97 6.77
N GLY A 174 4.21 -11.98 6.33
CA GLY A 174 4.47 -11.28 5.07
C GLY A 174 5.58 -10.21 5.21
N CYS A 175 6.44 -10.11 4.20
CA CYS A 175 7.45 -9.05 4.09
C CYS A 175 7.80 -8.72 2.62
N VAL A 176 8.31 -7.51 2.35
CA VAL A 176 8.71 -7.07 0.99
C VAL A 176 10.09 -7.60 0.57
N SER A 177 10.96 -7.86 1.55
CA SER A 177 12.32 -8.35 1.35
C SER A 177 12.62 -9.45 2.37
N ASN A 178 13.72 -10.19 2.16
CA ASN A 178 14.26 -11.07 3.20
C ASN A 178 14.80 -10.19 4.34
N SER A 179 13.89 -9.75 5.21
CA SER A 179 14.19 -8.77 6.24
C SER A 179 14.81 -9.49 7.42
N SER A 180 16.09 -9.19 7.67
CA SER A 180 16.84 -9.69 8.84
C SER A 180 16.12 -9.43 10.16
N LYS A 181 15.25 -8.41 10.23
CA LYS A 181 14.46 -8.03 11.42
C LYS A 181 13.57 -9.14 11.98
N TYR A 182 13.20 -10.13 11.16
CA TYR A 182 12.36 -11.25 11.56
C TYR A 182 13.12 -12.58 11.70
N LYS A 183 14.45 -12.58 11.59
CA LYS A 183 15.25 -13.82 11.72
C LYS A 183 15.14 -14.46 13.11
N ASP A 184 14.93 -13.65 14.14
CA ASP A 184 14.80 -14.15 15.52
C ASP A 184 13.45 -14.85 15.80
N LEU A 185 12.49 -14.74 14.88
CA LEU A 185 11.20 -15.40 15.00
C LEU A 185 11.33 -16.89 14.67
N LYS A 186 11.55 -17.69 15.71
CA LYS A 186 11.54 -19.15 15.61
C LYS A 186 10.16 -19.64 15.14
N ASN A 187 10.15 -20.62 14.24
CA ASN A 187 8.94 -21.29 13.76
C ASN A 187 7.91 -20.37 13.09
N VAL A 188 8.37 -19.31 12.41
CA VAL A 188 7.50 -18.43 11.61
C VAL A 188 7.97 -18.45 10.15
N PRO A 189 7.22 -19.05 9.22
CA PRO A 189 7.55 -18.99 7.81
C PRO A 189 7.39 -17.57 7.27
N LEU A 190 8.28 -17.15 6.38
CA LEU A 190 8.22 -15.82 5.76
C LEU A 190 7.65 -15.91 4.35
N VAL A 191 6.69 -15.04 4.05
CA VAL A 191 6.13 -14.86 2.71
C VAL A 191 6.70 -13.57 2.13
N ILE A 192 7.60 -13.71 1.16
CA ILE A 192 8.28 -12.57 0.53
C ILE A 192 7.50 -12.13 -0.71
N PHE A 193 7.00 -10.90 -0.68
CA PHE A 193 6.27 -10.24 -1.75
C PHE A 193 7.23 -9.47 -2.65
N ARG A 194 7.35 -9.88 -3.91
CA ARG A 194 8.17 -9.18 -4.91
C ARG A 194 7.32 -8.24 -5.76
N ARG A 195 7.94 -7.15 -6.23
CA ARG A 195 7.32 -6.14 -7.10
C ARG A 195 6.67 -6.71 -8.36
N ASN A 196 7.24 -7.78 -8.92
CA ASN A 196 6.74 -8.45 -10.12
C ASN A 196 5.56 -9.41 -9.87
N GLY A 197 4.89 -9.33 -8.72
CA GLY A 197 3.78 -10.22 -8.36
C GLY A 197 4.19 -11.63 -7.92
N THR A 198 5.49 -11.93 -7.84
CA THR A 198 5.94 -13.25 -7.37
C THR A 198 5.92 -13.32 -5.84
N LEU A 199 5.37 -14.42 -5.31
CA LEU A 199 5.42 -14.76 -3.89
C LEU A 199 6.43 -15.90 -3.67
N LEU A 200 7.29 -15.73 -2.68
CA LEU A 200 8.21 -16.78 -2.20
C LEU A 200 7.84 -17.16 -0.78
N LEU A 201 7.89 -18.44 -0.46
CA LEU A 201 7.72 -18.94 0.89
C LEU A 201 9.06 -19.46 1.38
N ASP A 202 9.63 -18.75 2.34
CA ASP A 202 10.86 -19.08 3.02
C ASP A 202 10.53 -19.83 4.33
N THR A 203 11.09 -21.02 4.46
CA THR A 203 10.92 -21.91 5.62
C THR A 203 12.26 -22.25 6.27
N ASP A 204 13.34 -21.53 5.96
CA ASP A 204 14.71 -21.92 6.33
C ASP A 204 14.97 -21.77 7.84
N ASN A 205 14.23 -20.87 8.49
CA ASN A 205 14.20 -20.70 9.95
C ASN A 205 13.17 -21.58 10.65
N PHE A 206 12.48 -22.44 9.90
CA PHE A 206 11.39 -23.25 10.41
C PHE A 206 11.89 -24.66 10.79
N GLY A 207 11.77 -25.04 12.06
CA GLY A 207 12.05 -26.41 12.51
C GLY A 207 13.52 -26.77 12.69
N ARG A 208 14.44 -25.79 12.73
CA ARG A 208 15.78 -26.05 13.27
C ARG A 208 15.65 -26.22 14.77
N LYS A 209 15.79 -27.46 15.28
CA LYS A 209 16.11 -27.67 16.69
C LYS A 209 17.42 -26.92 16.95
N SER A 210 17.42 -25.98 17.89
CA SER A 210 18.69 -25.47 18.41
C SER A 210 19.36 -26.64 19.10
N ASN A 211 20.50 -27.11 18.58
CA ASN A 211 21.35 -28.12 19.23
C ASN A 211 22.06 -27.51 20.46
N SER A 212 21.30 -26.94 21.38
CA SER A 212 21.83 -26.26 22.56
C SER A 212 20.81 -26.41 23.68
N GLU A 213 20.91 -27.53 24.38
CA GLU A 213 20.55 -27.77 25.79
C GLU A 213 20.70 -29.28 26.00
N GLU A 214 21.96 -29.68 26.18
CA GLU A 214 22.37 -30.87 26.92
C GLU A 214 23.04 -30.35 28.22
#